data_AF-A0A061J242-F1
#
_entry.id   AF-A0A061J242-F1
#
_cell.length_a   1.000
_cell.length_b   1.000
_cell.length_c   1.000
_cell.angle_alpha   90.00
_cell.angle_beta   90.00
_cell.angle_gamma   90.00
#
_symmetry.space_group_name_H-M   'P 1'
#
loop_
_entity.id
_entity.type
_entity.pdbx_description
1 polymer ?
#
loop_
_entity_poly.entity_id
_entity_poly.type
_entity_poly.pdbx_seq_one_letter_code
_entity_poly.pdbx_strand_id
1 'polypeptide(L)'
;MKRLPVREVGLLCERLQLVRNSDAKVQSALAEGIRTRVLDNNTLPFLVQRLALSGNWQLAVQVLGSECLDRRRIGRDHNTWPILERAAPCNESHDAIRRALIRLYGGSCRTQKK
;
A
#
# COMPACT_ATOMS: atom_id res chain seq x y z
N MET A 1 -24.20 0.13 -6.11
CA MET A 1 -22.91 0.14 -5.39
C MET A 1 -22.25 -1.22 -5.59
N LYS A 2 -21.06 -1.30 -6.19
CA LYS A 2 -20.34 -2.57 -6.30
C LYS A 2 -19.88 -2.98 -4.89
N ARG A 3 -20.24 -4.18 -4.44
CA ARG A 3 -19.77 -4.70 -3.15
C ARG A 3 -18.24 -4.83 -3.22
N LEU A 4 -17.55 -4.27 -2.24
CA LEU A 4 -16.11 -4.42 -2.12
C LEU A 4 -15.80 -5.90 -1.84
N PRO A 5 -14.76 -6.48 -2.47
CA PRO A 5 -14.37 -7.87 -2.26
C PRO A 5 -13.59 -8.01 -0.93
N VAL A 6 -14.28 -7.80 0.19
CA VAL A 6 -13.66 -7.71 1.53
C VAL A 6 -12.94 -9.01 1.93
N ARG A 7 -13.49 -10.17 1.52
CA ARG A 7 -12.92 -11.48 1.82
C ARG A 7 -11.62 -11.69 1.06
N GLU A 8 -11.63 -11.37 -0.23
CA GLU A 8 -10.50 -11.51 -1.14
C GLU A 8 -9.37 -10.55 -0.75
N VAL A 9 -9.71 -9.31 -0.34
CA VAL A 9 -8.73 -8.37 0.23
C VAL A 9 -8.13 -8.93 1.52
N GLY A 10 -8.94 -9.59 2.37
CA GLY A 10 -8.44 -10.28 3.56
C GLY A 10 -7.43 -11.38 3.23
N LEU A 11 -7.76 -12.26 2.29
CA LEU A 11 -6.87 -13.33 1.82
C LEU A 11 -5.57 -12.76 1.21
N LEU A 12 -5.68 -11.67 0.45
CA LEU A 12 -4.52 -10.98 -0.09
C LEU A 12 -3.63 -10.40 1.02
N CYS A 13 -4.21 -9.81 2.06
CA CYS A 13 -3.45 -9.34 3.22
C CYS A 13 -2.70 -10.47 3.93
N GLU A 14 -3.36 -11.61 4.19
CA GLU A 14 -2.74 -12.77 4.80
C GLU A 14 -1.58 -13.31 3.94
N ARG A 15 -1.81 -13.43 2.63
CA ARG A 15 -0.77 -13.85 1.68
C ARG A 15 0.42 -12.91 1.69
N LEU A 16 0.19 -11.59 1.69
CA LEU A 16 1.24 -10.58 1.76
C LEU A 16 2.04 -10.68 3.06
N GLN A 17 1.37 -10.93 4.19
CA GLN A 17 2.03 -11.11 5.49
C GLN A 17 2.92 -12.36 5.51
N LEU A 18 2.48 -13.48 4.91
CA LEU A 18 3.27 -14.70 4.80
C LEU A 18 4.54 -14.53 3.97
N VAL A 19 4.49 -13.67 2.95
CA VAL A 19 5.63 -13.43 2.04
C VAL A 19 6.42 -12.16 2.34
N ARG A 20 6.16 -11.49 3.48
CA ARG A 20 6.70 -10.17 3.84
C ARG A 20 8.24 -10.07 3.79
N ASN A 21 8.94 -11.19 3.97
CA ASN A 21 10.41 -11.22 3.98
C ASN A 21 11.03 -11.29 2.56
N SER A 22 10.22 -11.32 1.50
CA SER A 22 10.71 -11.43 0.12
C SER A 22 10.00 -10.43 -0.78
N ASP A 23 10.72 -9.38 -1.18
CA ASP A 23 10.17 -8.33 -2.04
C ASP A 23 9.64 -8.90 -3.36
N ALA A 24 10.38 -9.79 -4.02
CA ALA A 24 9.93 -10.45 -5.25
C ALA A 24 8.58 -11.17 -5.08
N LYS A 25 8.36 -11.83 -3.94
CA LYS A 25 7.08 -12.51 -3.65
C LYS A 25 5.96 -11.53 -3.32
N VAL A 26 6.26 -10.42 -2.64
CA VAL A 26 5.32 -9.32 -2.41
C VAL A 26 4.88 -8.71 -3.75
N GLN A 27 5.82 -8.37 -4.63
CA GLN A 27 5.52 -7.84 -5.97
C GLN A 27 4.68 -8.83 -6.80
N SER A 28 5.03 -10.11 -6.76
CA SER A 28 4.25 -11.17 -7.44
C SER A 28 2.83 -11.29 -6.89
N ALA A 29 2.64 -11.25 -5.57
CA ALA A 29 1.33 -11.31 -4.95
C ALA A 29 0.48 -10.07 -5.28
N LEU A 30 1.08 -8.87 -5.34
CA LEU A 30 0.42 -7.64 -5.75
C LEU A 30 0.02 -7.68 -7.22
N ALA A 31 0.92 -8.08 -8.11
CA ALA A 31 0.62 -8.23 -9.53
C ALA A 31 -0.56 -9.19 -9.77
N GLU A 32 -0.60 -10.29 -9.03
CA GLU A 32 -1.69 -11.27 -9.07
C GLU A 32 -3.00 -10.70 -8.50
N GLY A 33 -2.96 -9.96 -7.39
CA GLY A 33 -4.11 -9.27 -6.82
C GLY A 33 -4.71 -8.24 -7.78
N ILE A 34 -3.87 -7.52 -8.53
CA ILE A 34 -4.33 -6.58 -9.56
C ILE A 34 -4.93 -7.33 -10.75
N ARG A 35 -4.26 -8.38 -11.23
CA ARG A 35 -4.74 -9.21 -12.35
C ARG A 35 -6.12 -9.81 -12.08
N THR A 36 -6.35 -10.24 -10.85
CA THR A 36 -7.63 -10.83 -10.38
C THR A 36 -8.67 -9.79 -9.97
N ARG A 37 -8.37 -8.47 -10.10
CA ARG A 37 -9.23 -7.34 -9.71
C ARG A 37 -9.59 -7.30 -8.22
N VAL A 38 -8.80 -7.96 -7.38
CA VAL A 38 -8.90 -7.86 -5.92
C VAL A 38 -8.25 -6.56 -5.45
N LEU A 39 -7.16 -6.14 -6.10
CA LEU A 39 -6.45 -4.89 -5.83
C LEU A 39 -6.69 -3.87 -6.94
N ASP A 40 -7.41 -2.79 -6.61
CA ASP A 40 -7.68 -1.65 -7.48
C ASP A 40 -7.63 -0.33 -6.68
N ASN A 41 -7.99 0.79 -7.32
CA ASN A 41 -8.03 2.12 -6.69
C ASN A 41 -8.92 2.19 -5.45
N ASN A 42 -9.99 1.39 -5.41
CA ASN A 42 -10.96 1.41 -4.33
C ASN A 42 -10.53 0.49 -3.20
N THR A 43 -9.86 -0.63 -3.50
CA THR A 43 -9.47 -1.63 -2.49
C THR A 43 -8.08 -1.41 -1.91
N LEU A 44 -7.19 -0.69 -2.61
CA LEU A 44 -5.84 -0.36 -2.12
C LEU A 44 -5.86 0.34 -0.75
N PRO A 45 -6.69 1.39 -0.50
CA PRO A 45 -6.72 2.05 0.80
C PRO A 45 -7.10 1.10 1.94
N PHE A 46 -8.07 0.20 1.71
CA PHE A 46 -8.49 -0.79 2.70
C PHE A 46 -7.40 -1.81 3.00
N LEU A 47 -6.69 -2.28 1.97
CA LEU A 47 -5.57 -3.20 2.13
C LEU A 47 -4.44 -2.57 2.95
N VAL A 48 -4.05 -1.33 2.61
CA VAL A 48 -3.03 -0.57 3.34
C VAL A 48 -3.44 -0.33 4.78
N GLN A 49 -4.68 0.11 5.03
CA GLN A 49 -5.21 0.31 6.37
C GLN A 49 -5.16 -0.98 7.20
N ARG A 50 -5.57 -2.11 6.62
CA ARG A 50 -5.60 -3.40 7.32
C ARG A 50 -4.19 -3.88 7.68
N LEU A 51 -3.21 -3.69 6.80
CA LEU A 51 -1.81 -4.02 7.07
C LEU A 51 -1.19 -3.10 8.14
N ALA A 52 -1.50 -1.80 8.08
CA ALA A 52 -1.02 -0.84 9.05
C ALA A 52 -1.56 -1.13 10.47
N LEU A 53 -2.88 -1.34 10.58
CA LEU A 53 -3.54 -1.64 11.85
C LEU A 53 -3.19 -3.02 12.42
N SER A 54 -2.68 -3.95 11.62
CA SER A 54 -2.15 -5.24 12.10
C SER A 54 -0.69 -5.18 12.56
N GLY A 55 -0.12 -3.97 12.67
CA GLY A 55 1.27 -3.75 13.06
C GLY A 55 2.29 -3.98 11.94
N ASN A 56 1.85 -4.33 10.73
CA ASN A 56 2.71 -4.56 9.56
C ASN A 56 2.84 -3.27 8.72
N TRP A 57 3.11 -2.14 9.37
CA TRP A 57 3.20 -0.82 8.71
C TRP A 57 4.31 -0.78 7.64
N GLN A 58 5.42 -1.50 7.84
CA GLN A 58 6.51 -1.61 6.85
C GLN A 58 6.01 -2.24 5.54
N LEU A 59 5.25 -3.32 5.66
CA LEU A 59 4.64 -4.00 4.52
C LEU A 59 3.59 -3.09 3.85
N ALA A 60 2.83 -2.34 4.63
CA ALA A 60 1.87 -1.37 4.10
C ALA A 60 2.55 -0.27 3.26
N VAL A 61 3.68 0.27 3.74
CA VAL A 61 4.52 1.23 3.00
C VAL A 61 5.14 0.57 1.75
N GLN A 62 5.63 -0.66 1.85
CA GLN A 62 6.17 -1.41 0.72
C GLN A 62 5.11 -1.65 -0.38
N VAL A 63 3.87 -1.97 0.00
CA VAL A 63 2.76 -2.12 -0.93
C VAL A 63 2.47 -0.81 -1.64
N LEU A 64 2.38 0.32 -0.91
CA LEU A 64 2.22 1.64 -1.53
C LEU A 64 3.40 2.00 -2.45
N GLY A 65 4.61 1.56 -2.13
CA GLY A 65 5.79 1.77 -2.95
C GLY A 65 5.97 0.80 -4.11
N SER A 66 5.06 -0.14 -4.31
CA SER A 66 5.18 -1.13 -5.38
C SER A 66 5.05 -0.49 -6.77
N GLU A 67 6.00 -0.79 -7.65
CA GLU A 67 5.96 -0.42 -9.06
C GLU A 67 4.75 -1.04 -9.78
N CYS A 68 4.17 -2.12 -9.25
CA CYS A 68 3.01 -2.76 -9.84
C CYS A 68 1.79 -1.82 -9.83
N LEU A 69 1.70 -0.92 -8.83
CA LEU A 69 0.66 0.10 -8.78
C LEU A 69 0.84 1.11 -9.91
N ASP A 70 2.06 1.60 -10.13
CA ASP A 70 2.37 2.56 -11.19
C ASP A 70 2.15 1.99 -12.58
N ARG A 71 2.66 0.77 -12.85
CA ARG A 71 2.48 0.08 -14.14
C ARG A 71 1.02 -0.15 -14.50
N ARG A 72 0.15 -0.26 -13.49
CA ARG A 72 -1.29 -0.50 -13.66
C ARG A 72 -2.14 0.75 -13.41
N ARG A 73 -1.50 1.92 -13.25
CA ARG A 73 -2.14 3.22 -12.98
C ARG A 73 -3.10 3.18 -11.79
N ILE A 74 -2.72 2.46 -10.74
CA ILE A 74 -3.45 2.44 -9.48
C ILE A 74 -3.00 3.65 -8.64
N GLY A 75 -3.93 4.56 -8.41
CA GLY A 75 -3.71 5.79 -7.65
C GLY A 75 -3.55 5.51 -6.16
N ARG A 76 -2.65 6.27 -5.53
CA ARG A 76 -2.42 6.25 -4.08
C ARG A 76 -3.35 7.26 -3.42
N ASP A 77 -4.22 6.79 -2.54
CA ASP A 77 -5.12 7.68 -1.80
C ASP A 77 -4.37 8.38 -0.66
N HIS A 78 -4.34 9.70 -0.69
CA HIS A 78 -3.71 10.55 0.34
C HIS A 78 -4.31 10.30 1.74
N ASN A 79 -5.54 9.82 1.84
CA ASN A 79 -6.17 9.43 3.11
C ASN A 79 -5.45 8.26 3.81
N THR A 80 -4.62 7.51 3.10
CA THR A 80 -3.78 6.45 3.70
C THR A 80 -2.61 7.00 4.51
N TRP A 81 -2.18 8.23 4.24
CA TRP A 81 -1.07 8.87 4.93
C TRP A 81 -1.26 8.95 6.45
N PRO A 82 -2.33 9.59 6.97
CA PRO A 82 -2.52 9.71 8.42
C PRO A 82 -2.74 8.36 9.10
N ILE A 83 -3.21 7.34 8.37
CA ILE A 83 -3.36 5.98 8.89
C ILE A 83 -1.99 5.36 9.15
N LEU A 84 -1.05 5.54 8.21
CA LEU A 84 0.30 5.00 8.33
C LEU A 84 1.12 5.73 9.41
N GLU A 85 1.03 7.06 9.48
CA GLU A 85 1.71 7.82 10.54
C GLU A 85 1.24 7.37 11.93
N ARG A 86 -0.06 7.14 12.13
CA ARG A 86 -0.60 6.65 13.41
C ARG A 86 -0.26 5.20 13.72
N ALA A 87 0.04 4.39 12.71
CA ALA A 87 0.43 2.99 12.89
C ALA A 87 1.91 2.82 13.29
N ALA A 88 2.68 3.91 13.33
CA ALA A 88 4.08 3.87 13.76
C ALA A 88 4.20 3.47 15.25
N PRO A 89 4.96 2.41 15.60
CA PRO A 89 5.12 1.99 16.99
C PRO A 89 6.06 2.89 17.81
N CYS A 90 6.91 3.67 17.15
CA CYS A 90 7.88 4.57 17.78
C CYS A 90 8.24 5.75 16.87
N ASN A 91 8.90 6.77 17.44
CA ASN A 91 9.30 7.98 16.71
C ASN A 91 10.23 7.69 15.51
N GLU A 92 11.14 6.72 15.63
CA GLU A 92 12.04 6.32 14.53
C GLU A 92 11.26 5.71 13.36
N SER A 93 10.25 4.88 13.68
CA SER A 93 9.33 4.33 12.68
C SER A 93 8.50 5.43 12.04
N HIS A 94 8.07 6.43 12.82
CA HIS A 94 7.33 7.57 12.32
C HIS A 94 8.14 8.37 11.29
N ASP A 95 9.42 8.65 11.56
CA ASP A 95 10.31 9.33 10.62
C ASP A 95 10.60 8.49 9.37
N ALA A 96 10.74 7.17 9.51
CA ALA A 96 10.87 6.26 8.38
C ALA A 96 9.63 6.29 7.47
N ILE A 97 8.43 6.20 8.06
CA ILE A 97 7.15 6.29 7.36
C ILE A 97 7.04 7.63 6.65
N ARG A 98 7.27 8.75 7.36
CA ARG A 98 7.20 10.09 6.78
C ARG A 98 8.13 10.26 5.59
N ARG A 99 9.39 9.82 5.69
CA ARG A 99 10.34 9.87 4.56
C ARG A 99 9.88 9.04 3.37
N ALA A 100 9.32 7.86 3.61
CA ALA A 100 8.78 7.02 2.54
C ALA A 100 7.57 7.68 1.87
N LEU A 101 6.61 8.18 2.66
CA LEU A 101 5.41 8.86 2.14
C LEU A 101 5.77 10.13 1.36
N ILE A 102 6.71 10.94 1.84
CA ILE A 102 7.22 12.11 1.10
C ILE A 102 7.79 11.68 -0.27
N ARG A 103 8.51 10.57 -0.36
CA ARG A 103 9.01 10.07 -1.66
C ARG A 103 7.87 9.61 -2.57
N LEU A 104 6.87 8.92 -2.02
CA LEU A 104 5.76 8.34 -2.77
C LEU A 104 4.78 9.39 -3.30
N TYR A 105 4.48 10.41 -2.51
CA TYR A 105 3.52 11.47 -2.86
C TYR A 105 4.21 12.75 -3.35
N GLY A 106 5.40 13.08 -2.85
CA GLY A 106 6.15 14.27 -3.24
C GLY A 106 6.69 14.23 -4.67
N GLY A 107 6.82 13.03 -5.26
CA GLY A 107 7.10 12.88 -6.69
C GLY A 107 6.04 13.51 -7.60
N SER A 108 4.80 13.66 -7.12
CA SER A 108 3.70 14.27 -7.87
C SER A 108 3.83 15.79 -8.05
N CYS A 109 4.72 16.47 -7.31
CA CYS A 109 4.95 17.92 -7.46
C CYS A 109 5.95 18.29 -8.57
N ARG A 110 6.62 17.35 -9.24
CA ARG A 110 7.63 17.65 -10.27
C ARG A 110 7.09 17.86 -11.69
N THR A 111 5.77 17.89 -11.91
CA THR A 111 5.20 18.06 -13.25
C THR A 111 4.06 19.09 -13.29
N GLN A 112 4.34 20.30 -12.85
CA GLN A 112 3.66 21.51 -13.33
C GLN A 112 4.70 22.61 -13.58
N LYS A 113 5.47 22.45 -14.66
CA LYS A 113 6.04 23.59 -15.37
C LYS A 113 5.48 23.55 -16.78
N LYS A 114 4.44 24.35 -17.01
CA LYS A 114 4.16 24.91 -18.33
C LYS A 114 5.27 25.89 -18.68
#